data_AF-A0A420N2I0-F1
#
_entry.id   AF-A0A420N2I0-F1
#
_cell.length_a   1.000
_cell.length_b   1.000
_cell.length_c   1.000
_cell.angle_alpha   90.00
_cell.angle_beta   90.00
_cell.angle_gamma   90.00
#
_symmetry.space_group_name_H-M   'P 1'
#
loop_
_entity.id
_entity.type
_entity.pdbx_description
1 polymer ?
#
loop_
_entity_poly.entity_id
_entity_poly.type
_entity_poly.pdbx_seq_one_letter_code
_entity_poly.pdbx_strand_id
1 'polypeptide(L)'
;MPCFIYINGYPGIGKLTIAKELQQLLPNSKVYHNHLLIDPIDALVERSSPGYHEMRTGLRRYILNEIVTSKHTKDKTWIFTDAREASPAGEMGAKYYETAARKRGVSFISIVLECEIEENIRRAINPMWVASEAYGRGNIEADSREPDNLSFRE
;
A
#
# COMPACT_ATOMS: atom_id res chain seq x y z
N MET A 1 18.18 -15.21 4.67
CA MET A 1 17.10 -15.42 5.66
C MET A 1 15.92 -14.56 5.24
N PRO A 2 14.69 -15.09 5.19
CA PRO A 2 13.51 -14.28 4.85
C PRO A 2 13.26 -13.21 5.92
N CYS A 3 12.75 -12.06 5.49
CA CYS A 3 12.35 -10.97 6.39
C CYS A 3 11.10 -10.26 5.87
N PHE A 4 10.47 -9.46 6.73
CA PHE A 4 9.34 -8.61 6.37
C PHE A 4 9.82 -7.16 6.36
N ILE A 5 9.72 -6.51 5.20
CA ILE A 5 10.11 -5.13 4.98
C ILE A 5 8.84 -4.32 4.81
N TYR A 6 8.63 -3.31 5.65
CA TYR A 6 7.46 -2.45 5.61
C TYR A 6 7.89 -1.02 5.27
N ILE A 7 7.37 -0.51 4.15
CA ILE A 7 7.67 0.82 3.63
C ILE A 7 6.43 1.69 3.79
N ASN A 8 6.51 2.71 4.65
CA ASN A 8 5.44 3.67 4.88
C ASN A 8 5.82 5.08 4.39
N GLY A 9 4.82 5.89 4.06
CA GLY A 9 4.99 7.30 3.75
C GLY A 9 3.84 7.83 2.90
N TYR A 10 3.82 9.12 2.64
CA TYR A 10 2.73 9.77 1.92
C TYR A 10 2.46 9.19 0.52
N PRO A 11 1.22 9.24 0.01
CA PRO A 11 0.90 8.89 -1.38
C PRO A 11 1.83 9.60 -2.39
N GLY A 12 2.11 8.99 -3.54
CA GLY A 12 2.89 9.62 -4.61
C GLY A 12 4.42 9.75 -4.41
N ILE A 13 4.97 9.49 -3.22
CA ILE A 13 6.41 9.69 -2.98
C ILE A 13 7.35 8.60 -3.52
N GLY A 14 6.83 7.57 -4.20
CA GLY A 14 7.64 6.52 -4.85
C GLY A 14 7.84 5.23 -4.06
N LYS A 15 7.04 4.96 -3.00
CA LYS A 15 7.12 3.71 -2.21
C LYS A 15 7.09 2.44 -3.06
N LEU A 16 6.16 2.37 -4.02
CA LEU A 16 6.02 1.20 -4.88
C LEU A 16 7.22 1.03 -5.82
N THR A 17 7.77 2.14 -6.31
CA THR A 17 9.01 2.13 -7.10
C THR A 17 10.14 1.54 -6.28
N ILE A 18 10.37 2.04 -5.06
CA ILE A 18 11.40 1.51 -4.15
C ILE A 18 11.15 0.03 -3.86
N ALA A 19 9.90 -0.38 -3.58
CA ALA A 19 9.58 -1.78 -3.33
C ALA A 19 9.91 -2.69 -4.52
N LYS A 20 9.66 -2.24 -5.75
CA LYS A 20 9.99 -2.99 -6.97
C LYS A 20 11.49 -3.08 -7.22
N GLU A 21 12.23 -1.98 -7.03
CA GLU A 21 13.70 -2.00 -7.12
C GLU A 21 14.30 -2.93 -6.05
N LEU A 22 13.79 -2.87 -4.82
CA LEU A 22 14.22 -3.76 -3.75
C LEU A 22 13.91 -5.23 -4.04
N GLN A 23 12.78 -5.50 -4.72
CA GLN A 23 12.43 -6.85 -5.17
C GLN A 23 13.45 -7.41 -6.18
N GLN A 24 14.02 -6.57 -7.05
CA GLN A 24 15.06 -6.99 -7.99
C GLN A 24 16.37 -7.34 -7.27
N LEU A 25 16.70 -6.63 -6.19
CA LEU A 25 17.91 -6.84 -5.39
C LEU A 25 17.78 -8.00 -4.39
N LEU A 26 16.57 -8.31 -3.94
CA LEU A 26 16.29 -9.35 -2.96
C LEU A 26 15.71 -10.59 -3.64
N PRO A 27 16.53 -11.61 -3.97
CA PRO A 27 16.03 -12.82 -4.59
C PRO A 27 14.98 -13.51 -3.71
N ASN A 28 14.01 -14.17 -4.34
CA ASN A 28 12.88 -14.84 -3.68
C ASN A 28 12.01 -13.90 -2.81
N SER A 29 11.81 -12.65 -3.26
CA SER A 29 10.93 -11.69 -2.59
C SER A 29 9.60 -11.44 -3.33
N LYS A 30 8.59 -10.97 -2.60
CA LYS A 30 7.29 -10.55 -3.14
C LYS A 30 6.89 -9.18 -2.61
N VAL A 31 6.28 -8.38 -3.48
CA VAL A 31 5.71 -7.08 -3.12
C VAL A 31 4.20 -7.23 -2.88
N TYR A 32 3.71 -6.71 -1.75
CA TYR A 32 2.30 -6.52 -1.46
C TYR A 32 2.04 -5.03 -1.19
N HIS A 33 1.53 -4.33 -2.21
CA HIS A 33 1.27 -2.90 -2.13
C HIS A 33 -0.19 -2.60 -1.77
N ASN A 34 -0.42 -1.44 -1.14
CA ASN A 34 -1.70 -1.07 -0.54
C ASN A 34 -2.89 -1.07 -1.53
N HIS A 35 -2.67 -0.84 -2.83
CA HIS A 35 -3.72 -0.92 -3.86
C HIS A 35 -4.29 -2.34 -4.06
N LEU A 36 -3.52 -3.40 -3.77
CA LEU A 36 -4.06 -4.78 -3.75
C LEU A 36 -5.08 -5.01 -2.63
N LEU A 37 -5.14 -4.09 -1.67
CA LEU A 37 -6.10 -4.10 -0.57
C LEU A 37 -7.23 -3.10 -0.80
N ILE A 38 -6.89 -1.89 -1.21
CA ILE A 38 -7.84 -0.77 -1.31
C ILE A 38 -8.77 -0.95 -2.50
N ASP A 39 -8.23 -1.17 -3.69
CA ASP A 39 -9.02 -1.08 -4.93
C ASP A 39 -10.15 -2.12 -4.98
N PRO A 40 -9.97 -3.39 -4.53
CA PRO A 40 -11.07 -4.35 -4.48
C PRO A 40 -12.20 -3.96 -3.52
N ILE A 41 -11.91 -3.20 -2.46
CA ILE A 41 -12.91 -2.79 -1.47
C ILE A 41 -13.61 -1.51 -1.91
N ASP A 42 -12.85 -0.58 -2.50
CA ASP A 42 -13.34 0.67 -3.07
C ASP A 42 -14.38 0.43 -4.18
N ALA A 43 -14.23 -0.67 -4.92
CA ALA A 43 -15.21 -1.11 -5.92
C ALA A 43 -16.52 -1.65 -5.32
N LEU A 44 -16.57 -1.95 -4.02
CA LEU A 44 -17.71 -2.59 -3.37
C LEU A 44 -18.49 -1.64 -2.46
N VAL A 45 -17.81 -0.73 -1.75
CA VAL A 45 -18.43 0.20 -0.81
C VAL A 45 -17.75 1.55 -0.82
N GLU A 46 -18.53 2.59 -0.52
CA GLU A 46 -18.02 3.95 -0.37
C GLU A 46 -17.00 4.06 0.77
N ARG A 47 -15.90 4.78 0.56
CA ARG A 47 -14.84 4.99 1.55
C ARG A 47 -15.30 5.66 2.84
N SER A 48 -16.36 6.46 2.75
CA SER A 48 -17.00 7.14 3.88
C SER A 48 -17.79 6.19 4.79
N SER A 49 -18.11 4.98 4.30
CA SER A 49 -18.93 4.04 5.04
C SER A 49 -18.14 3.31 6.14
N PRO A 50 -18.76 2.99 7.29
CA PRO A 50 -18.15 2.11 8.29
C PRO A 50 -17.71 0.76 7.71
N GLY A 51 -18.50 0.21 6.76
CA GLY A 51 -18.22 -1.06 6.10
C GLY A 51 -16.90 -1.10 5.33
N TYR A 52 -16.45 0.05 4.79
CA TYR A 52 -15.14 0.14 4.12
C TYR A 52 -13.98 -0.17 5.07
N HIS A 53 -13.99 0.43 6.26
CA HIS A 53 -12.93 0.24 7.25
C HIS A 53 -12.92 -1.18 7.83
N GLU A 54 -14.10 -1.75 8.07
CA GLU A 54 -14.26 -3.13 8.53
C GLU A 54 -13.72 -4.13 7.50
N MET A 55 -14.15 -4.03 6.24
CA MET A 55 -13.67 -4.89 5.17
C MET A 55 -12.17 -4.74 4.94
N ARG A 56 -11.65 -3.51 4.98
CA ARG A 56 -10.21 -3.25 4.81
C ARG A 56 -9.38 -3.87 5.92
N THR A 57 -9.90 -3.88 7.14
CA THR A 57 -9.24 -4.51 8.29
C THR A 57 -9.33 -6.03 8.21
N GLY A 58 -10.51 -6.57 7.89
CA GLY A 58 -10.74 -8.00 7.72
C GLY A 58 -9.87 -8.61 6.61
N LEU A 59 -9.86 -8.01 5.43
CA LEU A 59 -9.08 -8.48 4.29
C LEU A 59 -7.57 -8.42 4.57
N ARG A 60 -7.07 -7.35 5.19
CA ARG A 60 -5.65 -7.27 5.62
C ARG A 60 -5.29 -8.41 6.57
N ARG A 61 -6.12 -8.68 7.57
CA ARG A 61 -5.88 -9.76 8.54
C ARG A 61 -5.86 -11.12 7.85
N TYR A 62 -6.80 -11.38 6.94
CA TYR A 62 -6.85 -12.61 6.18
C TYR A 62 -5.59 -12.83 5.34
N ILE A 63 -5.20 -11.83 4.54
CA ILE A 63 -4.01 -11.90 3.67
C ILE A 63 -2.74 -12.08 4.50
N LEU A 64 -2.54 -11.30 5.55
CA LEU A 64 -1.36 -11.44 6.41
C LEU A 64 -1.32 -12.79 7.11
N ASN A 65 -2.47 -13.33 7.51
CA ASN A 65 -2.51 -14.68 8.08
C ASN A 65 -2.04 -15.72 7.05
N GLU A 66 -2.55 -15.68 5.82
CA GLU A 66 -2.11 -16.60 4.76
C GLU A 66 -0.60 -16.44 4.44
N ILE A 67 -0.12 -15.20 4.36
CA ILE A 67 1.30 -14.88 4.21
C ILE A 67 2.15 -15.46 5.34
N VAL A 68 1.60 -15.68 6.54
CA VAL A 68 2.33 -16.19 7.71
C VAL A 68 2.15 -17.69 7.93
N THR A 69 1.03 -18.28 7.56
CA THR A 69 0.73 -19.70 7.84
C THR A 69 1.04 -20.61 6.65
N SER A 70 1.02 -20.08 5.43
CA SER A 70 1.23 -20.90 4.24
C SER A 70 2.67 -21.40 4.12
N LYS A 71 2.82 -22.68 3.72
CA LYS A 71 4.12 -23.28 3.39
C LYS A 71 4.73 -22.69 2.11
N HIS A 72 3.88 -22.23 1.19
CA HIS A 72 4.31 -21.70 -0.12
C HIS A 72 4.88 -20.27 -0.04
N THR A 73 4.70 -19.60 1.10
CA THR A 73 5.17 -18.23 1.34
C THR A 73 6.29 -18.17 2.38
N LYS A 74 6.63 -19.30 3.01
CA LYS A 74 7.54 -19.38 4.17
C LYS A 74 8.95 -18.88 3.87
N ASP A 75 9.49 -19.21 2.71
CA ASP A 75 10.89 -18.90 2.38
C ASP A 75 11.04 -17.55 1.69
N LYS A 76 9.96 -16.76 1.60
CA LYS A 76 9.93 -15.49 0.86
C LYS A 76 10.17 -14.31 1.78
N THR A 77 10.97 -13.36 1.31
CA THR A 77 10.97 -11.99 1.84
C THR A 77 9.73 -11.26 1.33
N TRP A 78 9.01 -10.59 2.22
CA TRP A 78 7.83 -9.81 1.85
C TRP A 78 8.11 -8.33 2.00
N ILE A 79 7.80 -7.57 0.96
CA ILE A 79 7.94 -6.11 0.91
C ILE A 79 6.54 -5.53 0.86
N PHE A 80 6.16 -4.81 1.91
CA PHE A 80 4.86 -4.19 2.06
C PHE A 80 5.00 -2.69 1.83
N THR A 81 4.03 -2.10 1.13
CA THR A 81 3.93 -0.63 1.09
C THR A 81 2.60 -0.19 1.68
N ASP A 82 2.60 0.84 2.53
CA ASP A 82 1.39 1.45 3.07
C ASP A 82 1.51 2.98 3.08
N ALA A 83 0.39 3.66 3.29
CA ALA A 83 0.32 5.10 3.48
C ALA A 83 -0.50 5.38 4.74
N ARG A 84 0.21 5.50 5.87
CA ARG A 84 -0.35 5.74 7.19
C ARG A 84 0.21 7.01 7.79
N GLU A 85 -0.71 7.76 8.37
CA GLU A 85 -0.43 8.90 9.22
C GLU A 85 -0.01 8.43 10.62
N ALA A 86 0.67 9.33 11.34
CA ALA A 86 1.03 9.15 12.75
C ALA A 86 -0.20 9.37 13.64
N SER A 87 -1.16 8.45 13.58
CA SER A 87 -2.36 8.42 14.40
C SER A 87 -2.52 7.04 15.04
N PRO A 88 -3.29 6.90 16.14
CA PRO A 88 -3.53 5.58 16.76
C PRO A 88 -4.08 4.53 15.77
N ALA A 89 -4.92 4.96 14.83
CA ALA A 89 -5.43 4.10 13.77
C ALA A 89 -4.34 3.73 12.75
N GLY A 90 -3.45 4.66 12.42
CA GLY A 90 -2.28 4.41 11.56
C GLY A 90 -1.29 3.45 12.19
N GLU A 91 -0.98 3.63 13.47
CA GLU A 91 -0.10 2.76 14.26
C GLU A 91 -0.64 1.33 14.34
N MET A 92 -1.94 1.17 14.62
CA MET A 92 -2.60 -0.14 14.61
C MET A 92 -2.48 -0.82 13.25
N GLY A 93 -2.57 -0.06 12.16
CA GLY A 93 -2.31 -0.53 10.80
C GLY A 93 -0.92 -1.16 10.64
N ALA A 94 0.12 -0.44 11.08
CA ALA A 94 1.51 -0.91 11.03
C ALA A 94 1.74 -2.14 11.93
N LYS A 95 1.10 -2.19 13.11
CA LYS A 95 1.20 -3.30 14.08
C LYS A 95 0.74 -4.65 13.53
N TYR A 96 -0.14 -4.67 12.52
CA TYR A 96 -0.52 -5.92 11.85
C TYR A 96 0.67 -6.57 11.15
N TYR A 97 1.52 -5.79 10.47
CA TYR A 97 2.69 -6.29 9.75
C TYR A 97 3.80 -6.75 10.71
N GLU A 98 4.04 -5.97 11.77
CA GLU A 98 4.98 -6.35 12.83
C GLU A 98 4.56 -7.67 13.50
N THR A 99 3.27 -7.80 13.84
CA THR A 99 2.72 -9.01 14.45
C THR A 99 2.81 -10.21 13.49
N ALA A 100 2.61 -9.99 12.20
CA ALA A 100 2.76 -11.02 11.18
C ALA A 100 4.21 -11.53 11.10
N ALA A 101 5.19 -10.63 11.09
CA ALA A 101 6.62 -10.97 11.10
C ALA A 101 6.99 -11.76 12.37
N ARG A 102 6.54 -11.31 13.54
CA ARG A 102 6.73 -11.99 14.82
C ARG A 102 6.14 -13.41 14.81
N LYS A 103 4.90 -13.56 14.32
CA LYS A 103 4.23 -14.88 14.21
C LYS A 103 4.95 -15.82 13.23
N ARG A 104 5.54 -15.28 12.15
CA ARG A 104 6.37 -16.05 11.21
C ARG A 104 7.74 -16.40 11.80
N GLY A 105 8.21 -15.65 12.80
CA GLY A 105 9.54 -15.82 13.40
C GLY A 105 10.66 -15.20 12.55
N VAL A 106 10.38 -14.10 11.85
CA VAL A 106 11.35 -13.39 10.99
C VAL A 106 11.53 -11.94 11.42
N SER A 107 12.66 -11.33 11.04
CA SER A 107 12.92 -9.92 11.28
C SER A 107 11.89 -9.02 10.61
N PHE A 108 11.49 -7.97 11.32
CA PHE A 108 10.66 -6.89 10.81
C PHE A 108 11.50 -5.63 10.62
N ILE A 109 11.56 -5.11 9.39
CA ILE A 109 12.33 -3.91 9.03
C ILE A 109 11.32 -2.84 8.61
N SER A 110 11.21 -1.77 9.41
CA SER A 110 10.33 -0.64 9.12
C SER A 110 11.13 0.50 8.48
N ILE A 111 10.69 0.96 7.31
CA ILE A 111 11.27 2.07 6.56
C ILE A 111 10.17 3.13 6.43
N VAL A 112 10.41 4.31 6.99
CA VAL A 112 9.53 5.47 6.83
C VAL A 112 10.18 6.43 5.86
N LEU A 113 9.48 6.71 4.76
CA LEU A 113 9.92 7.67 3.77
C LEU A 113 9.30 9.03 4.09
N GLU A 114 10.18 10.01 4.21
CA GLU A 114 9.81 11.41 4.38
C GLU A 114 10.02 12.16 3.06
N CYS A 115 9.16 13.13 2.81
CA CYS A 115 9.20 13.97 1.63
C CYS A 115 8.65 15.32 2.05
N GLU A 116 9.37 16.39 1.69
CA GLU A 116 8.90 17.76 1.91
C GLU A 116 7.54 17.95 1.23
N ILE A 117 6.67 18.71 1.89
CA ILE A 117 5.28 18.85 1.46
C ILE A 117 5.20 19.48 0.06
N GLU A 118 6.06 20.45 -0.24
CA GLU A 118 6.14 21.11 -1.54
C GLU A 118 6.51 20.12 -2.65
N GLU A 119 7.47 19.24 -2.39
CA GLU A 119 7.90 18.22 -3.35
C GLU A 119 6.83 17.14 -3.53
N ASN A 120 6.14 16.75 -2.46
CA ASN A 120 5.03 15.82 -2.52
C ASN A 120 3.87 16.38 -3.35
N ILE A 121 3.46 17.62 -3.10
CA ILE A 121 2.44 18.33 -3.88
C ILE A 121 2.88 18.41 -5.34
N ARG A 122 4.12 18.84 -5.63
CA ARG A 122 4.66 18.93 -6.99
C ARG A 122 4.59 17.59 -7.72
N ARG A 123 4.83 16.47 -7.03
CA ARG A 123 4.68 15.13 -7.60
C ARG A 123 3.22 14.76 -7.83
N ALA A 124 2.35 15.03 -6.87
CA ALA A 124 0.92 14.70 -6.95
C ALA A 124 0.21 15.40 -8.12
N ILE A 125 0.57 16.65 -8.42
CA ILE A 125 -0.05 17.44 -9.50
C ILE A 125 0.59 17.23 -10.88
N ASN A 126 1.69 16.47 -10.97
CA ASN A 126 2.38 16.30 -12.25
C ASN A 126 1.63 15.28 -13.13
N PRO A 127 1.22 15.64 -14.37
CA PRO A 127 0.34 14.85 -15.23
C PRO A 127 0.87 13.44 -15.58
N MET A 128 2.18 13.21 -15.48
CA MET A 128 2.76 11.87 -15.66
C MET A 128 2.31 10.87 -14.57
N TRP A 129 1.95 11.36 -13.37
CA TRP A 129 1.44 10.53 -12.27
C TRP A 129 -0.02 10.15 -12.45
N VAL A 130 -0.86 11.08 -12.92
CA VAL A 130 -2.27 10.83 -13.29
C VAL A 130 -2.34 9.70 -14.33
N ALA A 131 -1.44 9.73 -15.31
CA ALA A 131 -1.33 8.67 -16.32
C ALA A 131 -0.85 7.33 -15.73
N SER A 132 0.10 7.32 -14.78
CA SER A 132 0.59 6.07 -14.16
C SER A 132 -0.41 5.43 -13.18
N GLU A 133 -1.22 6.25 -12.51
CA GLU A 133 -2.29 5.79 -11.64
C GLU A 133 -3.43 5.18 -12.48
N ALA A 134 -3.72 5.76 -13.65
CA ALA A 134 -4.59 5.16 -14.65
C ALA A 134 -3.98 3.88 -15.25
N TYR A 135 -2.68 3.82 -15.51
CA TYR A 135 -2.01 2.64 -16.07
C TYR A 135 -1.92 1.47 -15.06
N GLY A 136 -1.84 1.77 -13.76
CA GLY A 136 -1.95 0.77 -12.68
C GLY A 136 -3.35 0.18 -12.53
N ARG A 137 -4.38 0.91 -12.97
CA ARG A 137 -5.77 0.46 -13.16
C ARG A 137 -5.95 -0.05 -14.58
N GLY A 138 -5.28 -1.16 -14.92
CA GLY A 138 -5.18 -1.68 -16.30
C GLY A 138 -6.35 -1.33 -17.23
N ASN A 139 -6.03 -0.57 -18.29
CA ASN A 139 -6.90 -0.08 -19.36
C ASN A 139 -8.32 -0.64 -19.35
N ILE A 140 -9.25 0.18 -18.85
CA ILE A 140 -10.63 0.17 -19.31
C ILE A 140 -10.75 1.43 -20.17
N GLU A 141 -11.28 1.25 -21.37
CA GLU A 141 -11.36 2.23 -22.46
C GLU A 141 -11.69 3.66 -21.98
N ALA A 142 -11.04 4.63 -22.63
CA ALA A 142 -11.30 6.04 -22.43
C ALA A 142 -12.77 6.36 -22.75
N ASP A 143 -13.64 6.40 -21.73
CA ASP A 143 -14.92 7.09 -21.80
C ASP A 143 -14.64 8.58 -21.55
N SER A 144 -14.73 9.33 -22.63
CA SER A 144 -14.66 10.78 -22.67
C SER A 144 -15.79 11.39 -21.85
N ARG A 145 -15.54 11.73 -20.58
CA ARG A 145 -16.40 12.66 -19.82
C ARG A 145 -15.54 13.71 -19.13
N GLU A 146 -15.99 14.95 -19.29
CA GLU A 146 -15.36 16.20 -18.90
C GLU A 146 -15.06 16.33 -17.40
N PRO A 147 -14.11 17.19 -17.00
CA PRO A 147 -13.64 17.28 -15.62
C PRO A 147 -14.50 18.26 -14.82
N ASP A 148 -15.49 17.76 -14.09
CA ASP A 148 -16.23 18.57 -13.11
C ASP A 148 -15.67 18.42 -11.69
N ASN A 149 -15.14 19.55 -11.21
CA ASN A 149 -15.11 20.03 -9.82
C ASN A 149 -14.29 19.26 -8.76
N LEU A 150 -13.00 19.61 -8.71
CA LEU A 150 -12.23 19.65 -7.46
C LEU A 150 -12.70 20.84 -6.60
N SER A 151 -13.68 20.63 -5.72
CA SER A 151 -13.94 21.57 -4.62
C SER A 151 -13.18 21.11 -3.36
N PHE A 152 -12.06 21.77 -3.09
CA PHE A 152 -11.44 21.74 -1.76
C PHE A 152 -12.32 22.56 -0.82
N ARG A 153 -12.71 21.98 0.32
CA ARG A 153 -13.22 22.76 1.46
C ARG A 153 -12.14 22.82 2.52
N GLU A 154 -11.94 24.05 2.99
CA GLU A 154 -11.02 24.52 4.02
C GLU A 154 -11.15 23.78 5.36
#